data_AF-A0A800BMT6-F1
#
_entry.id   AF-A0A800BMT6-F1
#
_cell.length_a   1.000
_cell.length_b   1.000
_cell.length_c   1.000
_cell.angle_alpha   90.00
_cell.angle_beta   90.00
_cell.angle_gamma   90.00
#
_symmetry.space_group_name_H-M   'P 1'
#
loop_
_entity.id
_entity.type
_entity.pdbx_description
1 polymer ?
#
loop_
_entity_poly.entity_id
_entity_poly.type
_entity_poly.pdbx_seq_one_letter_code
_entity_poly.pdbx_strand_id
1 'polypeptide(L)' 'EEGYKLNLRETDALCFHSAASLIPYHVALYRGIKPTEIGLAKEGSRAYVQCLDPCQYTDGGTVIFEIERK' A
#
# COMPACT_ATOMS: atom_id res chain seq x y z
N GLU A 1 19.73 2.92 4.90
CA GLU A 1 19.51 4.29 5.40
C GLU A 1 18.54 5.12 4.55
N GLU A 2 18.30 4.79 3.28
CA GLU A 2 17.52 5.70 2.42
C GLU A 2 15.98 5.48 2.36
N GLY A 3 15.45 4.54 3.13
CA GLY A 3 13.99 4.32 3.25
C GLY A 3 13.28 4.11 1.90
N TYR A 4 11.99 4.45 1.88
CA TYR A 4 11.17 4.45 0.67
C TYR A 4 11.16 5.83 0.02
N LYS A 5 11.22 5.86 -1.31
CA LYS A 5 11.25 7.10 -2.09
C LYS A 5 10.05 7.15 -3.04
N LEU A 6 9.41 8.32 -3.12
CA LEU A 6 8.41 8.62 -4.14
C LEU A 6 9.15 9.08 -5.40
N ASN A 7 8.87 8.44 -6.54
CA ASN A 7 9.45 8.87 -7.81
C ASN A 7 8.69 10.08 -8.37
N LEU A 8 9.17 11.28 -8.06
CA LEU A 8 8.58 12.53 -8.54
C LEU A 8 8.62 12.71 -10.08
N ARG A 9 9.37 11.87 -10.80
CA ARG A 9 9.32 11.83 -12.28
C ARG A 9 8.10 11.08 -12.80
N GLU A 10 7.58 10.14 -12.02
CA GLU A 10 6.40 9.34 -12.37
C GLU A 10 5.12 9.94 -11.80
N THR A 11 5.18 10.47 -10.58
CA THR A 11 4.02 11.10 -9.94
C THR A 11 4.44 12.02 -8.79
N ASP A 12 3.76 13.14 -8.67
CA ASP A 12 3.75 14.03 -7.50
C ASP A 12 2.42 13.94 -6.72
N ALA A 13 1.45 13.17 -7.22
CA ALA A 13 0.15 12.98 -6.61
C ALA A 13 0.16 11.73 -5.70
N LEU A 14 0.30 11.95 -4.39
CA LEU A 14 0.17 10.92 -3.36
C LEU A 14 -0.91 11.28 -2.36
N CYS A 15 -1.90 10.39 -2.18
CA CYS A 15 -2.87 10.49 -1.10
C CYS A 15 -2.25 9.98 0.20
N PHE A 16 -2.20 10.83 1.23
CA PHE A 16 -1.68 10.44 2.54
C PHE A 16 -2.55 9.41 3.27
N HIS A 17 -3.86 9.34 3.00
CA HIS A 17 -4.71 8.27 3.52
C HIS A 17 -4.27 6.90 2.97
N SER A 18 -4.03 6.83 1.65
CA SER A 18 -3.52 5.63 1.00
C SER A 18 -2.10 5.28 1.46
N ALA A 19 -1.26 6.28 1.71
CA ALA A 19 0.06 6.05 2.29
C ALA A 19 -0.06 5.46 3.72
N ALA A 20 -0.99 5.98 4.53
CA ALA A 20 -1.21 5.50 5.89
C ALA A 20 -1.68 4.04 5.95
N SER A 21 -2.41 3.53 4.93
CA SER A 21 -2.78 2.11 4.87
C SER A 21 -1.61 1.19 4.49
N LEU A 22 -0.56 1.71 3.85
CA LEU A 22 0.62 0.96 3.40
C LEU A 22 1.79 1.00 4.42
N ILE A 23 1.99 2.13 5.09
CA ILE A 23 3.13 2.37 6.00
C ILE A 23 3.34 1.27 7.04
N PRO A 24 2.32 0.65 7.66
CA PRO A 24 2.54 -0.41 8.65
C PRO A 24 3.29 -1.63 8.09
N TYR A 25 3.13 -1.88 6.79
CA TYR A 25 3.58 -3.13 6.16
C TYR A 25 4.77 -2.97 5.24
N HIS A 26 5.06 -1.73 4.83
CA HIS A 26 6.06 -1.46 3.80
C HIS A 26 7.38 -2.19 4.11
N VAL A 27 8.05 -1.92 5.23
CA VAL A 27 9.33 -2.58 5.60
C VAL A 27 9.28 -4.11 5.49
N ALA A 28 8.20 -4.75 5.94
CA ALA A 28 8.04 -6.21 5.85
C ALA A 28 7.98 -6.67 4.38
N LEU A 29 7.18 -5.99 3.56
CA LEU A 29 7.06 -6.27 2.13
C LEU A 29 8.39 -6.05 1.38
N TYR A 30 9.14 -5.00 1.70
CA TYR A 30 10.47 -4.77 1.11
C TYR A 30 11.50 -5.82 1.50
N ARG A 31 11.46 -6.27 2.76
CA ARG A 31 12.28 -7.39 3.22
C ARG A 31 11.87 -8.74 2.63
N GLY A 32 10.77 -8.79 1.87
CA GLY A 32 10.31 -10.00 1.19
C GLY A 32 9.54 -10.97 2.08
N ILE A 33 9.01 -10.51 3.21
CA ILE A 33 8.09 -11.31 4.03
C ILE A 33 6.85 -11.59 3.19
N LYS A 34 6.40 -12.86 3.16
CA LYS A 34 5.25 -13.23 2.34
C LYS A 34 3.99 -12.52 2.84
N PRO A 35 3.12 -12.00 1.96
CA PRO A 35 1.87 -11.37 2.37
C PRO A 35 0.98 -12.25 3.25
N THR A 36 1.01 -13.57 3.03
CA THR A 36 0.29 -14.56 3.84
C THR A 36 0.80 -14.68 5.27
N GLU A 37 2.08 -14.41 5.53
CA GLU A 37 2.68 -14.45 6.88
C GLU A 37 2.28 -13.24 7.73
N ILE A 38 1.91 -12.13 7.09
CA ILE A 38 1.54 -10.87 7.77
C ILE A 38 0.06 -10.53 7.61
N GLY A 39 -0.76 -11.49 7.15
CA GLY A 39 -2.22 -11.35 7.08
C GLY A 39 -2.73 -10.43 5.96
N LEU A 40 -1.89 -10.11 4.97
CA LEU A 40 -2.27 -9.27 3.82
C LEU A 40 -2.75 -10.08 2.61
N ALA A 41 -2.74 -11.41 2.70
CA ALA A 41 -3.25 -12.28 1.65
C ALA A 41 -3.74 -13.61 2.24
N LYS A 42 -4.69 -14.24 1.56
CA LYS A 42 -5.09 -15.63 1.85
C LYS A 42 -4.17 -16.64 1.16
N GLU A 43 -3.69 -16.29 -0.03
CA GLU A 43 -2.80 -17.12 -0.84
C GLU A 43 -1.96 -16.24 -1.80
N GLY A 44 -0.91 -16.82 -2.38
CA GLY A 44 -0.08 -16.16 -3.37
C GLY A 44 0.95 -15.17 -2.79
N SER A 45 1.49 -14.33 -3.67
CA SER A 45 2.58 -13.38 -3.39
C SER A 45 2.15 -11.92 -3.42
N ARG A 46 0.86 -11.64 -3.67
CA ARG A 46 0.30 -10.29 -3.74
C ARG A 46 -0.27 -9.90 -2.39
N ALA A 47 0.04 -8.70 -1.92
CA ALA A 47 -0.52 -8.15 -0.68
C ALA A 47 -1.71 -7.24 -1.00
N TYR A 48 -2.70 -7.23 -0.12
CA TYR A 48 -3.88 -6.37 -0.23
C TYR A 48 -4.01 -5.50 1.01
N VAL A 49 -4.12 -4.19 0.83
CA VAL A 49 -4.39 -3.24 1.92
C VAL A 49 -5.63 -2.42 1.61
N GLN A 50 -6.42 -2.15 2.65
CA GLN A 50 -7.62 -1.33 2.57
C GLN A 50 -7.29 0.11 2.98
N CYS A 51 -7.58 1.07 2.11
CA CYS A 51 -7.68 2.47 2.48
C CYS A 51 -9.16 2.80 2.70
N LEU A 52 -9.48 3.33 3.88
CA LEU A 52 -10.74 4.03 4.06
C LEU A 52 -10.61 5.33 3.28
N ASP A 53 -11.47 5.52 2.29
CA ASP A 53 -11.49 6.71 1.48
C ASP A 53 -12.65 7.58 1.96
N PRO A 54 -12.45 8.48 2.94
CA PRO A 54 -13.49 9.39 3.39
C PRO A 54 -13.65 10.60 2.46
N CYS A 55 -12.98 10.59 1.30
CA CYS A 55 -12.84 11.79 0.49
C CYS A 55 -14.14 12.09 -0.27
N GLN A 56 -14.66 13.31 -0.10
CA GLN A 56 -15.87 13.77 -0.77
C GLN A 56 -15.77 13.75 -2.31
N TYR A 57 -14.54 13.77 -2.86
CA TYR A 57 -14.30 13.81 -4.30
C TYR A 57 -14.50 12.46 -4.99
N THR A 58 -14.49 11.36 -4.24
CA THR A 58 -14.69 9.98 -4.73
C THR A 58 -16.03 9.39 -4.31
N ASP A 59 -16.93 10.22 -3.75
CA ASP A 59 -18.14 9.80 -3.02
C ASP A 59 -17.88 8.90 -1.80
N GLY A 60 -16.60 8.78 -1.41
CA GLY A 60 -16.12 8.00 -0.29
C GLY A 60 -16.24 6.48 -0.45
N GLY A 61 -15.92 5.76 0.63
CA GLY A 61 -16.05 4.31 0.71
C GLY A 61 -14.74 3.61 1.05
N THR A 62 -14.34 2.66 0.20
CA THR A 62 -13.16 1.83 0.44
C THR A 62 -12.46 1.51 -0.87
N VAL A 63 -11.15 1.70 -0.86
CA VAL A 63 -10.25 1.28 -1.95
C VAL A 63 -9.39 0.13 -1.46
N ILE A 64 -9.27 -0.91 -2.28
CA ILE A 64 -8.35 -2.02 -2.04
C ILE A 64 -7.16 -1.84 -2.98
N PHE A 65 -5.97 -1.72 -2.40
CA PHE A 65 -4.70 -1.69 -3.15
C PHE A 65 -4.12 -3.10 -3.23
N GLU A 66 -3.80 -3.53 -4.44
CA GLU A 66 -2.96 -4.70 -4.69
C GLU A 66 -1.49 -4.26 -4.78
N ILE A 67 -0.62 -4.95 -4.06
CA ILE A 67 0.81 -4.65 -4.00
C ILE A 67 1.57 -5.88 -4.50
N GLU A 68 2.40 -5.67 -5.51
CA GLU A 68 3.32 -6.66 -6.05
C GLU A 68 4.76 -6.15 -5.95
N ARG A 69 5.70 -7.07 -5.75
CA ARG A 69 7.12 -6.78 -5.84
C ARG A 69 7.54 -7.00 -7.30
N LYS A 70 8.02 -5.93 -7.95
CA LYS A 70 8.67 -6.00 -9.27
C LYS A 70 10.11 -6.45 -9.16
#